data_AF-A0A485N5Q1-F1
#
_entry.id   AF-A0A485N5Q1-F1
#
_cell.length_a   1.000
_cell.length_b   1.000
_cell.length_c   1.000
_cell.angle_alpha   90.00
_cell.angle_beta   90.00
_cell.angle_gamma   90.00
#
_symmetry.space_group_name_H-M   'P 1'
#
loop_
_entity.id
_entity.type
_entity.pdbx_description
1 polymer ?
#
loop_
_entity_poly.entity_id
_entity_poly.type
_entity_poly.pdbx_seq_one_letter_code
_entity_poly.pdbx_strand_id
1 'polypeptide(L)' 'CPKGVYGAGCSSECQYVEENTLECSAKNGSCTCKSGYQGNRCQKAVSLLA' A
#
# COMPACT_ATOMS: atom_id res chain seq x y z
N CYS A 1 -9.27 -10.90 -0.04
CA CYS A 1 -8.32 -11.42 -1.03
C CYS A 1 -7.05 -11.86 -0.30
N PRO A 2 -6.32 -12.87 -0.79
CA PRO A 2 -4.99 -13.21 -0.27
C PRO A 2 -4.06 -11.98 -0.25
N LYS A 3 -3.01 -12.01 0.58
CA LYS A 3 -2.04 -10.91 0.64
C LYS A 3 -1.45 -10.67 -0.76
N GLY A 4 -1.41 -9.42 -1.19
CA GLY A 4 -0.86 -9.02 -2.49
C GLY A 4 -1.87 -8.86 -3.63
N VAL A 5 -3.16 -9.18 -3.42
CA VAL A 5 -4.19 -9.03 -4.46
C VAL A 5 -5.46 -8.36 -3.95
N TYR A 6 -6.21 -7.72 -4.86
CA TYR A 6 -7.45 -6.99 -4.56
C TYR A 6 -8.47 -7.06 -5.72
N GLY A 7 -9.66 -6.52 -5.46
CA GLY A 7 -10.71 -6.35 -6.46
C GLY A 7 -11.59 -7.59 -6.64
N ALA A 8 -12.48 -7.53 -7.64
CA ALA A 8 -13.41 -8.61 -7.92
C ALA A 8 -12.65 -9.89 -8.32
N GLY A 9 -12.94 -10.98 -7.61
CA GLY A 9 -12.24 -12.26 -7.81
C GLY A 9 -10.75 -12.23 -7.45
N CYS A 10 -10.25 -11.18 -6.77
CA CYS A 10 -8.83 -11.04 -6.41
C CYS A 10 -7.88 -11.10 -7.61
N SER A 11 -8.34 -10.54 -8.74
CA SER A 11 -7.65 -10.59 -10.03
C SER A 11 -6.68 -9.43 -10.27
N SER A 12 -6.63 -8.44 -9.37
CA SER A 12 -5.72 -7.29 -9.47
C SER A 12 -4.61 -7.40 -8.44
N GLU A 13 -3.39 -7.06 -8.82
CA GLU A 13 -2.23 -7.10 -7.93
C GLU A 13 -2.07 -5.78 -7.18
N CYS A 14 -1.84 -5.86 -5.88
CA CYS A 14 -1.50 -4.70 -5.07
C CYS A 14 -0.09 -4.20 -5.41
N GLN A 15 0.02 -2.92 -5.76
CA GLN A 15 1.31 -2.29 -6.05
C GLN A 15 1.75 -1.45 -4.84
N TYR A 16 2.71 -1.95 -4.06
CA TYR A 16 3.23 -1.26 -2.88
C TYR A 16 4.72 -1.54 -2.63
N VAL A 17 5.36 -0.72 -1.80
CA VAL A 17 6.70 -0.99 -1.27
C VAL A 17 6.57 -1.76 0.04
N GLU A 18 6.94 -3.04 0.04
CA GLU A 18 6.65 -3.98 1.14
C GLU A 18 7.29 -3.54 2.47
N GLU A 19 8.49 -2.97 2.44
CA GLU A 19 9.13 -2.44 3.65
C GLU A 19 8.43 -1.20 4.23
N ASN A 20 7.62 -0.48 3.45
CA ASN A 20 6.99 0.80 3.83
C ASN A 20 5.47 0.72 3.99
N THR A 21 4.86 -0.44 3.71
CA THR A 21 3.42 -0.64 3.72
C THR A 21 3.00 -1.51 4.91
N LEU A 22 1.91 -1.10 5.57
CA LEU A 22 1.26 -1.89 6.60
C LEU A 22 0.28 -2.88 5.97
N GLU A 23 -0.55 -2.41 5.04
CA GLU A 23 -1.58 -3.23 4.42
C GLU A 23 -1.98 -2.70 3.03
N CYS A 24 -2.42 -3.59 2.15
CA CYS A 24 -3.17 -3.26 0.95
C CYS A 24 -4.62 -3.72 1.10
N SER A 25 -5.57 -2.82 0.88
CA SER A 25 -7.00 -3.10 0.93
C SER A 25 -7.41 -4.11 -0.14
N ALA A 26 -7.91 -5.26 0.28
CA ALA A 26 -8.47 -6.26 -0.61
C ALA A 26 -9.67 -5.75 -1.44
N LYS A 27 -10.33 -4.67 -1.01
CA LYS A 27 -11.52 -4.13 -1.68
C LYS A 27 -11.17 -3.33 -2.93
N ASN A 28 -10.17 -2.47 -2.85
CA ASN A 28 -9.89 -1.44 -3.86
C ASN A 28 -8.41 -1.20 -4.13
N GLY A 29 -7.50 -1.93 -3.48
CA GLY A 29 -6.06 -1.83 -3.72
C GLY A 29 -5.39 -0.62 -3.05
N SER A 30 -6.10 0.15 -2.23
CA SER A 30 -5.49 1.28 -1.51
C SER A 30 -4.50 0.80 -0.45
N CYS A 31 -3.37 1.49 -0.31
CA CYS A 31 -2.32 1.11 0.63
C CYS A 31 -2.35 1.98 1.90
N THR A 32 -2.22 1.33 3.06
CA THR A 32 -1.94 1.96 4.34
C THR A 32 -0.43 1.98 4.55
N CYS A 33 0.17 3.15 4.64
CA CYS A 33 1.63 3.30 4.78
C CYS A 33 2.08 3.27 6.25
N LYS A 34 3.29 2.79 6.49
CA LYS A 34 3.98 2.94 7.79
C LYS A 34 4.24 4.43 8.05
N SER A 35 4.38 4.78 9.33
CA SER A 35 4.73 6.14 9.75
C SER A 35 5.98 6.63 9.02
N GLY A 36 5.92 7.86 8.51
CA GLY A 36 7.01 8.44 7.71
C GLY A 36 6.98 8.08 6.23
N TYR A 37 5.93 7.41 5.73
CA TYR A 37 5.75 7.12 4.31
C TYR A 37 4.37 7.52 3.79
N GLN A 38 4.31 7.90 2.51
CA GLN A 38 3.09 8.29 1.82
C GLN A 38 3.12 7.96 0.32
N GLY A 39 2.01 8.27 -0.35
CA GLY A 39 1.78 7.97 -1.75
C GLY A 39 0.95 6.69 -1.93
N ASN A 40 0.40 6.51 -3.13
CA ASN A 40 -0.47 5.38 -3.46
C ASN A 40 0.20 4.00 -3.29
N ARG A 41 1.54 3.94 -3.31
CA ARG A 41 2.35 2.72 -3.15
C ARG A 41 3.30 2.81 -1.95
N CYS A 42 3.13 3.81 -1.08
CA CYS A 42 4.03 4.10 0.05
C CYS A 42 5.51 4.32 -0.37
N GLN A 43 5.72 4.86 -1.57
CA GLN A 43 7.03 5.03 -2.18
C GLN A 43 7.74 6.33 -1.78
N LYS A 44 7.06 7.25 -1.08
CA LYS A 44 7.62 8.55 -0.71
C LYS A 44 7.86 8.60 0.79
N ALA A 45 9.11 8.76 1.21
CA ALA A 45 9.42 9.12 2.58
C ALA A 45 8.91 10.54 2.87
N VAL A 46 8.26 10.70 4.01
CA VAL A 46 7.85 11.99 4.55
C VAL A 46 8.96 12.42 5.51
N SER A 47 9.77 13.37 5.08
CA SER A 47 10.73 14.03 5.96
C SER A 47 9.97 14.89 6.96
N LEU A 48 9.99 14.52 8.25
CA LEU A 48 9.43 15.32 9.36
C LEU A 48 10.31 16.52 9.74
N LEU A 49 11.21 16.96 8.86
CA LEU A 49 12.08 18.11 9.08
C LEU A 49 11.67 19.23 8.11
N ALA A 50 10.93 20.20 8.64
CA ALA A 50 10.85 21.57 8.15
C ALA A 50 11.19 22.48 9.32
#